data_AF-A0A1W1H8E5-F1
#
_entry.id   AF-A0A1W1H8E5-F1
#
_cell.length_a   1.000
_cell.length_b   1.000
_cell.length_c   1.000
_cell.angle_alpha   90.00
_cell.angle_beta   90.00
_cell.angle_gamma   90.00
#
_symmetry.space_group_name_H-M   'P 1'
#
loop_
_entity.id
_entity.type
_entity.pdbx_description
1 polymer ?
#
loop_
_entity_poly.entity_id
_entity_poly.type
_entity_poly.pdbx_seq_one_letter_code
_entity_poly.pdbx_strand_id
1 'polypeptide(L)'
;MASTVKTAISMQEELFEQVNSLAGKLQISRSKLFAIAVQDFIKKNENHDFLSQINKAFDDYPDSNELQVRASMKKKQAKTIGSDVW
;
A
#
# COMPACT_ATOMS: atom_id res chain seq x y z
N MET A 1 -13.66 15.51 -23.36
CA MET A 1 -14.84 14.64 -23.23
C MET A 1 -14.36 13.28 -22.77
N ALA A 2 -14.90 12.72 -21.69
CA ALA A 2 -14.50 11.38 -21.24
C ALA A 2 -15.09 10.34 -22.22
N SER A 3 -14.25 9.61 -22.94
CA SER A 3 -14.68 8.52 -23.82
C SER A 3 -14.91 7.26 -22.99
N THR A 4 -16.03 6.58 -23.21
CA THR A 4 -16.30 5.27 -22.60
C THR A 4 -15.95 4.18 -23.60
N VAL A 5 -15.07 3.25 -23.21
CA VAL A 5 -14.66 2.10 -24.03
C VAL A 5 -15.40 0.85 -23.55
N LYS A 6 -15.95 0.07 -24.50
CA LYS A 6 -16.56 -1.24 -24.20
C LYS A 6 -15.52 -2.33 -24.40
N THR A 7 -15.40 -3.22 -23.42
CA THR A 7 -14.47 -4.35 -23.47
C THR A 7 -15.22 -5.61 -23.04
N ALA A 8 -15.15 -6.66 -23.85
CA ALA A 8 -15.61 -7.98 -23.47
C ALA A 8 -14.48 -8.70 -22.73
N ILE A 9 -14.80 -9.32 -21.59
CA ILE A 9 -13.84 -10.05 -20.75
C ILE A 9 -14.39 -11.45 -20.48
N SER A 10 -13.51 -12.44 -20.58
CA SER A 10 -13.82 -13.82 -20.17
C SER A 10 -13.60 -13.95 -18.66
N MET A 11 -14.53 -14.59 -17.96
CA MET A 11 -14.41 -14.88 -16.53
C MET A 11 -15.18 -16.15 -16.17
N GLN A 12 -14.92 -16.69 -14.99
CA GLN A 12 -15.66 -17.82 -14.46
C GLN A 12 -17.13 -17.43 -14.21
N GLU A 13 -18.04 -18.33 -14.53
CA GLU A 13 -19.49 -18.11 -14.37
C GLU A 13 -19.87 -17.82 -12.91
N GLU A 14 -19.29 -18.56 -11.96
CA GLU A 14 -19.52 -18.34 -10.53
C GLU A 14 -19.14 -16.92 -10.09
N LEU A 15 -18.01 -16.40 -10.59
CA LEU A 15 -17.58 -15.03 -10.31
C LEU A 15 -18.53 -14.00 -10.93
N PHE A 16 -19.00 -14.25 -12.15
CA PHE A 16 -19.98 -13.39 -12.81
C PHE A 16 -21.27 -13.28 -12.00
N GLU A 17 -21.77 -14.39 -11.45
CA GLU A 17 -22.96 -14.38 -10.60
C GLU A 17 -22.76 -13.65 -9.27
N GLN A 18 -21.59 -13.80 -8.65
CA GLN A 18 -21.23 -13.04 -7.45
C GLN A 18 -21.21 -11.53 -7.73
N VAL A 19 -20.63 -11.13 -8.86
CA VAL A 19 -20.60 -9.73 -9.31
C VAL A 19 -22.02 -9.22 -9.56
N ASN A 20 -22.88 -9.99 -10.22
CA ASN A 20 -24.29 -9.62 -10.46
C ASN A 20 -25.03 -9.40 -9.13
N SER A 21 -24.89 -10.34 -8.19
CA SER A 21 -25.52 -10.25 -6.86
C SER A 21 -25.05 -9.02 -6.09
N LEU A 22 -23.74 -8.77 -6.07
CA LEU A 22 -23.17 -7.62 -5.38
C LEU A 22 -23.59 -6.29 -6.01
N ALA A 23 -23.56 -6.19 -7.34
CA ALA A 23 -24.03 -5.01 -8.07
C ALA A 23 -25.50 -4.71 -7.76
N GLY A 24 -26.35 -5.74 -7.69
CA GLY A 24 -27.76 -5.62 -7.29
C GLY A 24 -27.92 -5.14 -5.85
N LYS A 25 -27.16 -5.72 -4.90
CA LYS A 25 -27.17 -5.29 -3.48
C LYS A 25 -26.74 -3.83 -3.33
N LEU A 26 -25.74 -3.39 -4.09
CA LEU A 26 -25.22 -2.02 -4.06
C LEU A 26 -26.01 -1.04 -4.95
N GLN A 27 -27.01 -1.50 -5.69
CA GLN A 27 -27.82 -0.68 -6.62
C GLN A 27 -26.96 0.07 -7.64
N ILE A 28 -25.92 -0.56 -8.17
CA ILE A 28 -25.04 0.00 -9.20
C ILE A 28 -24.97 -0.91 -10.43
N SER A 29 -24.58 -0.35 -11.57
CA SER A 29 -24.32 -1.17 -12.75
C SER A 29 -23.09 -2.06 -12.55
N ARG A 30 -23.11 -3.23 -13.20
CA ARG A 30 -21.97 -4.17 -13.25
C ARG A 30 -20.70 -3.48 -13.75
N SER A 31 -20.82 -2.68 -14.81
CA SER A 31 -19.69 -1.91 -15.36
C SER A 31 -19.11 -0.92 -14.34
N LYS A 32 -19.95 -0.29 -13.51
CA LYS A 32 -19.49 0.61 -12.45
C LYS A 32 -18.77 -0.17 -11.34
N LEU A 33 -19.31 -1.32 -10.94
CA LEU A 33 -18.65 -2.20 -9.96
C LEU A 33 -17.26 -2.63 -10.45
N PHE A 34 -17.13 -3.04 -11.72
CA PHE A 34 -15.83 -3.37 -12.31
C PHE A 34 -14.87 -2.18 -12.35
N ALA A 35 -15.34 -0.99 -12.74
CA ALA A 35 -14.51 0.20 -12.76
C ALA A 35 -13.97 0.54 -11.35
N ILE A 36 -14.81 0.44 -10.32
CA ILE A 36 -14.40 0.65 -8.92
C ILE A 36 -13.35 -0.38 -8.51
N ALA A 37 -13.60 -1.67 -8.77
CA ALA A 37 -12.69 -2.75 -8.38
C ALA A 37 -11.33 -2.62 -9.08
N VAL A 38 -11.30 -2.31 -10.38
CA VAL A 38 -10.04 -2.11 -11.12
C VAL A 38 -9.28 -0.88 -10.62
N GLN A 39 -9.96 0.23 -10.35
CA GLN A 39 -9.32 1.42 -9.78
C GLN A 39 -8.71 1.15 -8.41
N ASP A 40 -9.44 0.42 -7.55
CA ASP A 40 -8.94 0.03 -6.23
C ASP A 40 -7.74 -0.92 -6.34
N PHE A 41 -7.79 -1.87 -7.28
CA PHE A 41 -6.67 -2.79 -7.52
C PHE A 41 -5.41 -2.07 -8.02
N ILE A 42 -5.55 -1.13 -8.96
CA ILE A 42 -4.43 -0.30 -9.46
C ILE A 42 -3.81 0.48 -8.30
N LYS A 43 -4.62 1.19 -7.50
CA LYS A 43 -4.14 1.96 -6.35
C LYS A 43 -3.39 1.10 -5.33
N LYS A 44 -3.89 -0.11 -5.07
CA LYS A 44 -3.20 -1.06 -4.17
C LYS A 44 -1.84 -1.45 -4.73
N ASN A 45 -1.74 -1.71 -6.03
CA ASN A 45 -0.47 -2.07 -6.65
C ASN A 45 0.53 -0.90 -6.67
N GLU A 46 0.06 0.32 -6.99
CA GLU A 46 0.89 1.53 -6.90
C GLU A 46 1.45 1.76 -5.48
N ASN A 47 0.62 1.52 -4.46
CA ASN A 47 1.08 1.60 -3.07
C ASN A 47 2.15 0.55 -2.73
N HIS A 48 2.03 -0.68 -3.25
CA HIS A 48 3.07 -1.69 -3.06
C HIS A 48 4.39 -1.29 -3.71
N ASP A 49 4.34 -0.75 -4.92
CA ASP A 49 5.53 -0.27 -5.64
C ASP A 49 6.16 0.94 -4.95
N PHE A 50 5.35 1.83 -4.39
CA PHE A 50 5.83 2.98 -3.62
C PHE A 50 6.49 2.56 -2.30
N LEU A 51 5.87 1.65 -1.54
CA LEU A 51 6.46 1.09 -0.32
C LEU A 51 7.76 0.34 -0.61
N SER A 52 7.82 -0.39 -1.72
CA SER A 52 9.04 -1.07 -2.17
C SER A 52 10.17 -0.07 -2.46
N GLN A 53 9.86 1.05 -3.11
CA GLN A 53 10.83 2.12 -3.36
C GLN A 53 11.32 2.79 -2.07
N ILE A 54 10.42 3.05 -1.11
CA ILE A 54 10.80 3.57 0.21
C ILE A 54 11.75 2.60 0.90
N ASN A 55 11.37 1.32 1.01
CA ASN A 55 12.20 0.31 1.66
C ASN A 55 13.58 0.23 1.00
N LYS A 56 13.64 0.28 -0.33
CA LYS A 56 14.90 0.31 -1.08
C LYS A 56 15.75 1.55 -0.77
N ALA A 57 15.15 2.72 -0.59
CA ALA A 57 15.88 3.94 -0.21
C ALA A 57 16.42 3.89 1.23
N PHE A 58 15.85 3.05 2.08
CA PHE A 58 16.28 2.82 3.46
C PHE A 58 17.07 1.50 3.64
N ASP A 59 17.34 0.76 2.56
CA ASP A 59 18.11 -0.49 2.59
C ASP A 59 19.62 -0.24 2.67
N ASP A 60 20.02 1.04 2.64
CA ASP A 60 21.39 1.46 2.89
C ASP A 60 21.77 1.07 4.32
N TYR A 61 22.68 0.10 4.43
CA TYR A 61 23.22 -0.30 5.72
C TYR A 61 24.06 0.83 6.30
N PRO A 62 23.89 1.17 7.59
CA PRO A 62 24.66 2.22 8.21
C PRO A 62 26.15 1.89 8.14
N ASP A 63 26.93 2.87 7.71
CA ASP A 63 28.37 2.70 7.60
C ASP A 63 29.04 2.59 8.99
N SER A 64 30.33 2.24 9.02
CA SER A 64 31.06 2.04 10.27
C SER A 64 31.14 3.31 11.13
N ASN A 65 31.10 4.50 10.53
CA ASN A 65 31.10 5.78 11.21
C ASN A 65 29.72 6.08 11.81
N GLU A 66 28.66 5.87 11.04
CA GLU A 66 27.28 6.00 11.50
C GLU A 66 26.97 5.07 12.67
N LEU A 67 27.48 3.84 12.64
CA LEU A 67 27.39 2.89 13.75
C LEU A 67 28.11 3.39 15.01
N GLN A 68 29.30 3.98 14.88
CA GLN A 68 30.05 4.57 16.00
C GLN A 68 29.34 5.79 16.59
N VAL A 69 28.78 6.65 15.74
CA VAL A 69 28.00 7.81 16.15
C VAL A 69 26.73 7.35 16.89
N ARG A 70 26.00 6.36 16.36
CA ARG A 70 24.82 5.76 17.03
C ARG A 70 25.16 5.18 18.40
N ALA A 71 26.27 4.45 18.51
CA ALA A 71 26.71 3.89 19.79
C ALA A 71 27.01 4.99 20.83
N SER A 72 27.61 6.09 20.38
CA SER A 72 27.94 7.26 21.20
C SER A 72 26.68 8.01 21.63
N MET A 73 25.72 8.20 20.72
CA MET A 73 24.41 8.80 21.01
C MET A 73 23.62 7.98 22.00
N LYS A 74 23.55 6.65 21.83
CA LYS A 74 22.85 5.73 22.76
C LYS A 74 23.40 5.81 24.18
N LYS A 75 24.73 5.88 24.32
CA LYS A 75 25.39 6.05 25.63
C LYS A 75 25.05 7.39 26.29
N LYS A 76 24.96 8.47 25.52
CA LYS A 76 24.55 9.79 26.04
C LYS A 76 23.08 9.79 26.45
N GLN A 77 22.20 9.27 25.60
CA GLN A 77 20.77 9.19 25.87
C GLN A 77 20.46 8.35 27.12
N ALA A 78 21.13 7.21 27.30
CA ALA A 78 20.96 6.37 28.50
C ALA A 78 21.37 7.11 29.79
N LYS A 79 22.38 7.98 29.73
CA LYS A 79 22.78 8.82 30.86
C LYS A 79 21.75 9.91 31.16
N THR A 80 21.17 10.53 30.14
CA THR A 80 20.15 11.57 30.30
C THR A 80 18.82 11.01 30.82
N ILE A 81 18.38 9.85 30.31
CA ILE A 81 17.14 9.20 30.78
C ILE A 81 17.34 8.59 32.18
N GLY A 82 18.53 8.03 32.47
CA GLY A 82 18.85 7.53 33.81
C GLY A 82 19.01 8.63 34.87
N SER A 83 19.13 9.90 34.46
CA SER A 83 19.10 11.05 35.37
C SER A 83 17.72 11.65 35.59
N ASP A 84 16.71 11.26 34.80
CA ASP A 84 15.31 11.58 35.08
C ASP A 84 14.76 10.54 36.06
N VAL A 85 14.84 10.86 37.34
CA VAL A 85 14.06 10.21 38.39
C VAL A 85 12.69 10.89 38.36
N TRP A 86 11.67 10.18 37.87
CA TRP A 86 10.28 10.66 37.96
C TRP A 86 9.87 10.89 39.41
#